data_AF-A0A950VU09-F1
#
_entry.id   AF-A0A950VU09-F1
#
_cell.length_a   1.000
_cell.length_b   1.000
_cell.length_c   1.000
_cell.angle_alpha   90.00
_cell.angle_beta   90.00
_cell.angle_gamma   90.00
#
_symmetry.space_group_name_H-M   'P 1'
#
loop_
_entity.id
_entity.type
_entity.pdbx_description
1 polymer ?
#
loop_
_entity_poly.entity_id
_entity_poly.type
_entity_poly.pdbx_seq_one_letter_code
_entity_poly.pdbx_strand_id
1 'polypeptide(L)'
;MRGGQIDRVKRQLLREAVTDNLDTIRGLPPRSLRTSRRIGHLFLRRAPLVIIPLMLASFAFLSNTGITSTRKPVVIAHSSPARHVEASIATSNAPMLTTDTLEPVSASAFPLSVRRVVLDAGHGGTDPGASSISNVSEKEITLDIEKRLGALLRQNGFEVISTRENDRLIPLRERARLANGSHSDIFVSIHVNSIPHPDNHGVETYYLGPTNDPTLTKLAATENLTSGYALADLRKLLDGVYADVRRDESQRLASAVQLQLFSGLRGVDPGLENWGVKRAPFIVLVATEMPAILAEVGCLSNEREAEMLRSGAYRQQIAQALFHGIHAYASANDAPQKKGT
;
A
#
# COMPACT_ATOMS: atom_id res chain seq x y z
N MET A 1 7.98 10.09 31.44
CA MET A 1 7.78 8.62 31.40
C MET A 1 6.85 8.10 30.28
N ARG A 2 6.27 8.92 29.39
CA ARG A 2 5.30 8.45 28.36
C ARG A 2 5.86 8.10 26.97
N GLY A 3 7.03 8.60 26.56
CA GLY A 3 7.64 8.24 25.26
C GLY A 3 8.00 6.74 25.14
N GLY A 4 8.42 6.13 26.24
CA GLY A 4 8.78 4.70 26.26
C GLY A 4 7.59 3.74 26.13
N GLN A 5 6.36 4.22 26.36
CA GLN A 5 5.15 3.38 26.34
C GLN A 5 4.60 3.26 24.91
N ILE A 6 4.58 4.36 24.16
CA ILE A 6 4.18 4.39 22.74
C ILE A 6 5.20 3.61 21.89
N ASP A 7 6.50 3.78 22.13
CA ASP A 7 7.54 3.02 21.43
C ASP A 7 7.55 1.54 21.79
N ARG A 8 7.03 1.15 22.97
CA ARG A 8 6.83 -0.27 23.31
C ARG A 8 5.68 -0.85 22.51
N VAL A 9 4.54 -0.16 22.45
CA VAL A 9 3.36 -0.62 21.71
C VAL A 9 3.65 -0.71 20.22
N LYS A 10 4.33 0.29 19.64
CA LYS A 10 4.76 0.27 18.23
C LYS A 10 5.71 -0.90 17.92
N ARG A 11 6.74 -1.12 18.75
CA ARG A 11 7.66 -2.26 18.60
C ARG A 11 6.98 -3.60 18.81
N GLN A 12 5.95 -3.66 19.66
CA GLN A 12 5.17 -4.85 19.91
C GLN A 12 4.28 -5.19 18.71
N LEU A 13 3.53 -4.22 18.16
CA LEU A 13 2.69 -4.41 16.98
C LEU A 13 3.51 -4.79 15.74
N LEU A 14 4.68 -4.16 15.53
CA LEU A 14 5.61 -4.51 14.45
C LEU A 14 6.20 -5.91 14.62
N ARG A 15 6.55 -6.32 15.86
CA ARG A 15 7.00 -7.69 16.11
C ARG A 15 5.90 -8.70 15.88
N GLU A 16 4.69 -8.43 16.34
CA GLU A 16 3.54 -9.32 16.19
C GLU A 16 3.19 -9.51 14.70
N ALA A 17 3.09 -8.42 13.93
CA ALA A 17 2.82 -8.48 12.49
C ALA A 17 3.94 -9.20 11.69
N VAL A 18 5.21 -8.95 12.03
CA VAL A 18 6.34 -9.63 11.37
C VAL A 18 6.38 -11.12 11.74
N THR A 19 6.08 -11.46 12.99
CA THR A 19 6.13 -12.85 13.45
C THR A 19 4.96 -13.67 12.91
N ASP A 20 3.75 -13.11 12.84
CA ASP A 20 2.59 -13.79 12.27
C ASP A 20 2.75 -13.99 10.74
N ASN A 21 3.37 -13.04 10.04
CA ASN A 21 3.72 -13.21 8.63
C ASN A 21 4.80 -14.29 8.43
N LEU A 22 5.82 -14.34 9.29
CA LEU A 22 6.86 -15.39 9.24
C LEU A 22 6.32 -16.79 9.59
N ASP A 23 5.39 -16.89 10.56
CA ASP A 23 4.75 -18.15 10.94
C ASP A 23 3.84 -18.65 9.79
N THR A 24 3.12 -17.74 9.11
CA THR A 24 2.29 -18.07 7.94
C THR A 24 3.15 -18.56 6.75
N ILE A 25 4.30 -17.92 6.49
CA ILE A 25 5.26 -18.34 5.45
C ILE A 25 5.84 -19.73 5.76
N ARG A 26 5.95 -20.10 7.04
CA ARG A 26 6.40 -21.44 7.49
C ARG A 26 5.27 -22.47 7.54
N GLY A 27 4.07 -22.13 7.07
CA GLY A 27 2.90 -23.02 7.06
C GLY A 27 2.23 -23.20 8.42
N LEU A 28 2.49 -22.34 9.40
CA LEU A 28 1.84 -22.34 10.70
C LEU A 28 0.65 -21.35 10.71
N PRO A 29 -0.48 -21.69 11.34
CA PRO A 29 -1.63 -20.78 11.42
C PRO A 29 -1.35 -19.55 12.30
N PRO A 30 -1.98 -18.38 12.01
CA PRO A 30 -1.84 -17.14 12.76
C PRO A 30 -2.06 -17.31 14.26
N ARG A 31 -1.30 -16.60 15.10
CA ARG A 31 -1.34 -16.78 16.56
C ARG A 31 -2.67 -16.36 17.19
N SER A 32 -3.41 -15.46 16.54
CA SER A 32 -4.77 -15.08 16.92
C SER A 32 -5.77 -16.24 16.93
N LEU A 33 -5.48 -17.33 16.18
CA LEU A 33 -6.27 -18.56 16.16
C LEU A 33 -5.80 -19.59 17.19
N ARG A 34 -4.68 -19.33 17.88
CA ARG A 34 -4.03 -20.27 18.82
C ARG A 34 -4.55 -20.13 20.26
N THR A 35 -5.37 -19.11 20.53
CA THR A 35 -5.90 -18.78 21.86
C THR A 35 -7.22 -19.47 22.23
N SER A 36 -7.71 -20.42 21.43
CA SER A 36 -8.80 -21.31 21.85
C SER A 36 -8.25 -22.64 22.37
N ARG A 37 -7.74 -22.63 23.62
CA ARG A 37 -7.53 -23.86 24.41
C ARG A 37 -8.89 -24.48 24.71
N ARG A 38 -9.52 -25.18 23.76
CA ARG A 38 -10.57 -26.18 24.04
C ARG A 38 -10.93 -27.16 22.92
N ILE A 39 -10.28 -27.14 21.75
CA ILE A 39 -10.63 -28.06 20.64
C ILE A 39 -9.45 -29.01 20.28
N GLY A 40 -8.44 -29.12 21.16
CA GLY A 40 -7.19 -29.85 20.91
C GLY A 40 -7.24 -31.38 20.85
N HIS A 41 -8.42 -32.03 20.84
CA HIS A 41 -8.50 -33.50 20.88
C HIS A 41 -9.11 -34.18 19.66
N LEU A 42 -9.53 -33.45 18.61
CA LEU A 42 -10.12 -34.09 17.43
C LEU A 42 -9.17 -34.31 16.24
N PHE A 43 -8.00 -33.66 16.21
CA PHE A 43 -7.11 -33.70 15.04
C PHE A 43 -5.91 -34.66 15.14
N LEU A 44 -5.76 -35.41 16.24
CA LEU A 44 -4.60 -36.28 16.45
C LEU A 44 -4.75 -37.73 15.96
N ARG A 45 -5.66 -38.01 15.00
CA ARG A 45 -5.88 -39.40 14.55
C ARG A 45 -5.83 -39.66 13.03
N ARG A 46 -5.42 -38.68 12.21
CA ARG A 46 -5.32 -38.88 10.74
C ARG A 46 -4.07 -38.26 10.07
N ALA A 47 -2.96 -38.16 10.79
CA ALA A 47 -1.72 -37.58 10.26
C ALA A 47 -0.53 -38.59 10.24
N PRO A 48 -0.65 -39.70 9.51
CA PRO A 48 0.52 -40.17 8.78
C PRO A 48 0.11 -40.69 7.39
N LEU A 49 0.09 -39.82 6.37
CA LEU A 49 0.02 -40.28 4.97
C LEU A 49 0.49 -39.27 3.90
N VAL A 50 1.11 -38.13 4.28
CA VAL A 50 1.55 -37.12 3.27
C VAL A 50 3.02 -36.68 3.40
N ILE A 51 3.76 -37.14 4.41
CA ILE A 51 5.18 -36.75 4.62
C ILE A 51 6.14 -37.88 4.22
N ILE A 52 5.90 -38.55 3.10
CA ILE A 52 6.83 -39.54 2.50
C ILE A 52 6.52 -39.59 0.99
N PRO A 53 6.71 -38.51 0.20
CA PRO A 53 7.85 -38.52 -0.74
C PRO A 53 8.25 -37.11 -1.23
N LEU A 54 9.20 -36.42 -0.59
CA LEU A 54 9.91 -35.29 -1.21
C LEU A 54 11.30 -35.05 -0.58
N MET A 55 11.99 -36.14 -0.24
CA MET A 55 13.34 -36.15 0.36
C MET A 55 14.27 -37.13 -0.36
N LEU A 56 14.20 -37.16 -1.70
CA LEU A 56 15.02 -38.04 -2.54
C LEU A 56 15.28 -37.40 -3.91
N ALA A 57 15.95 -36.24 -3.94
CA ALA A 57 16.59 -35.70 -5.13
C ALA A 57 17.58 -34.58 -4.76
N SER A 58 18.75 -34.94 -4.23
CA SER A 58 20.04 -34.26 -4.44
C SER A 58 21.10 -34.90 -3.55
N PHE A 59 21.52 -36.10 -3.93
CA PHE A 59 22.69 -36.76 -3.36
C PHE A 59 23.49 -37.35 -4.51
N ALA A 60 24.37 -36.54 -5.11
CA ALA A 60 25.56 -36.97 -5.84
C ALA A 60 26.21 -35.74 -6.51
N PHE A 61 27.18 -35.13 -5.84
CA PHE A 61 28.44 -34.68 -6.47
C PHE A 61 29.46 -34.36 -5.36
N LEU A 62 30.08 -35.43 -4.86
CA LEU A 62 31.41 -35.44 -4.24
C LEU A 62 32.34 -35.96 -5.35
N SER A 63 33.57 -35.53 -5.61
CA SER A 63 34.67 -35.03 -4.77
C SER A 63 35.68 -34.37 -5.74
N ASN A 64 36.52 -33.40 -5.35
CA ASN A 64 37.92 -33.57 -4.91
C ASN A 64 38.57 -32.21 -5.28
N THR A 65 39.33 -31.47 -4.48
CA THR A 65 40.63 -31.78 -3.87
C THR A 65 40.89 -30.78 -2.73
N GLY A 66 41.46 -31.27 -1.63
CA GLY A 66 41.88 -30.44 -0.50
C GLY A 66 43.23 -29.74 -0.71
N ILE A 67 43.43 -28.63 0.01
CA ILE A 67 44.74 -28.13 0.44
C ILE A 67 44.60 -27.56 1.87
N THR A 68 45.57 -27.92 2.71
CA THR A 68 45.74 -27.70 4.14
C THR A 68 46.50 -26.41 4.50
N SER A 69 46.51 -26.08 5.81
CA SER A 69 47.51 -25.25 6.53
C SER A 69 47.26 -23.72 6.50
N THR A 70 47.39 -22.90 7.56
CA THR A 70 47.85 -23.03 8.96
C THR A 70 47.43 -21.78 9.76
N ARG A 71 47.26 -21.93 11.08
CA ARG A 71 47.03 -20.87 12.09
C ARG A 71 48.08 -19.74 12.12
N LYS A 72 47.68 -18.55 12.61
CA LYS A 72 48.19 -17.95 13.87
C LYS A 72 47.28 -16.81 14.39
N PRO A 73 47.09 -16.68 15.72
CA PRO A 73 46.36 -15.58 16.35
C PRO A 73 47.32 -14.46 16.83
N VAL A 74 46.81 -13.25 17.04
CA VAL A 74 47.47 -12.19 17.80
C VAL A 74 46.48 -11.62 18.81
N VAL A 75 46.96 -11.47 20.06
CA VAL A 75 46.24 -10.96 21.23
C VAL A 75 47.14 -9.91 21.92
N ILE A 76 46.49 -9.03 22.69
CA ILE A 76 46.95 -8.15 23.81
C ILE A 76 47.68 -6.85 23.35
N ALA A 77 47.54 -5.64 23.92
CA ALA A 77 47.00 -5.12 25.19
C ALA A 77 46.75 -3.58 25.07
N HIS A 78 45.67 -3.03 25.65
CA HIS A 78 45.60 -2.12 26.81
C HIS A 78 46.51 -0.87 26.90
N SER A 79 45.88 0.32 27.03
CA SER A 79 46.07 1.33 28.12
C SER A 79 45.31 2.64 27.78
N SER A 80 44.21 3.01 28.47
CA SER A 80 44.12 3.90 29.66
C SER A 80 43.81 5.38 29.30
N PRO A 81 43.32 6.26 30.20
CA PRO A 81 42.05 6.21 30.92
C PRO A 81 41.16 7.46 30.68
N ALA A 82 39.93 7.38 31.20
CA ALA A 82 38.92 8.43 31.20
C ALA A 82 39.34 9.70 31.97
N ARG A 83 38.96 10.87 31.41
CA ARG A 83 38.85 12.13 32.16
C ARG A 83 37.36 12.43 32.39
N HIS A 84 36.96 12.37 33.66
CA HIS A 84 35.76 13.04 34.15
C HIS A 84 35.98 14.55 34.09
N VAL A 85 35.05 15.25 33.44
CA VAL A 85 34.85 16.69 33.63
C VAL A 85 33.47 16.83 34.27
N GLU A 86 33.47 17.07 35.57
CA GLU A 86 32.34 17.67 36.29
C GLU A 86 32.17 19.11 35.80
N ALA A 87 30.98 19.44 35.30
CA ALA A 87 30.56 20.81 35.09
C ALA A 87 29.16 21.01 35.68
N SER A 88 29.18 21.52 36.92
CA SER A 88 28.22 22.42 37.57
C SER A 88 26.84 22.56 36.93
N ILE A 89 25.83 21.96 37.56
CA ILE A 89 24.42 22.21 37.29
C ILE A 89 24.07 23.60 37.84
N ALA A 90 24.03 24.60 36.97
CA ALA A 90 23.35 25.85 37.26
C ALA A 90 21.84 25.63 37.11
N THR A 91 21.11 25.66 38.22
CA THR A 91 19.64 25.70 38.28
C THR A 91 19.12 26.98 37.63
N SER A 92 18.79 26.90 36.35
CA SER A 92 17.98 27.91 35.66
C SER A 92 16.50 27.60 35.90
N ASN A 93 15.86 28.38 36.77
CA ASN A 93 14.39 28.44 36.92
C ASN A 93 13.76 29.14 35.70
N ALA A 94 13.87 28.52 34.52
CA ALA A 94 13.00 28.87 33.41
C ALA A 94 11.63 28.21 33.66
N PRO A 95 10.50 28.91 33.50
CA PRO A 95 9.19 28.27 33.60
C PRO A 95 9.15 27.14 32.57
N MET A 96 9.04 25.91 33.07
CA MET A 96 8.80 24.72 32.28
C MET A 96 7.48 24.96 31.56
N LEU A 97 7.53 25.30 30.27
CA LEU A 97 6.34 25.27 29.42
C LEU A 97 5.79 23.85 29.57
N THR A 98 4.68 23.75 30.31
CA THR A 98 3.84 22.58 30.30
C THR A 98 3.59 22.30 28.83
N THR A 99 4.01 21.12 28.36
CA THR A 99 3.62 20.60 27.06
C THR A 99 2.13 20.32 27.15
N ASP A 100 1.36 21.41 27.07
CA ASP A 100 -0.03 21.41 26.70
C ASP A 100 -0.09 20.67 25.37
N THR A 101 -1.06 19.78 25.28
CA THR A 101 -1.30 18.91 24.13
C THR A 101 -1.21 19.73 22.85
N LEU A 102 -0.16 19.49 22.04
CA LEU A 102 -0.09 20.06 20.69
C LEU A 102 -1.26 19.43 19.92
N GLU A 103 -2.37 20.15 19.87
CA GLU A 103 -3.51 19.83 19.02
C GLU A 103 -3.00 19.62 17.59
N PRO A 104 -3.41 18.53 16.91
CA PRO A 104 -2.99 18.31 15.53
C PRO A 104 -3.43 19.51 14.69
N VAL A 105 -2.48 20.13 13.99
CA VAL A 105 -2.78 21.24 13.09
C VAL A 105 -3.67 20.70 11.98
N SER A 106 -4.94 21.14 11.96
CA SER A 106 -5.88 20.74 10.92
C SER A 106 -5.36 21.18 9.55
N ALA A 107 -5.32 20.26 8.59
CA ALA A 107 -5.00 20.57 7.19
C ALA A 107 -5.91 21.67 6.62
N SER A 108 -7.10 21.85 7.19
CA SER A 108 -8.04 22.94 6.86
C SER A 108 -7.53 24.36 7.18
N ALA A 109 -6.44 24.49 7.97
CA ALA A 109 -5.81 25.76 8.28
C ALA A 109 -4.93 26.31 7.14
N PHE A 110 -4.64 25.48 6.12
CA PHE A 110 -3.88 25.86 4.93
C PHE A 110 -4.73 25.57 3.69
N PRO A 111 -5.25 26.58 2.96
CA PRO A 111 -5.93 26.35 1.68
C PRO A 111 -4.88 25.93 0.64
N LEU A 112 -4.63 24.62 0.57
CA LEU A 112 -3.71 24.00 -0.38
C LEU A 112 -4.53 23.47 -1.55
N SER A 113 -4.47 24.17 -2.69
CA SER A 113 -5.15 23.75 -3.92
C SER A 113 -4.41 22.60 -4.60
N VAL A 114 -5.15 21.58 -5.03
CA VAL A 114 -4.59 20.44 -5.78
C VAL A 114 -4.36 20.90 -7.22
N ARG A 115 -3.11 20.89 -7.68
CA ARG A 115 -2.74 21.31 -9.04
C ARG A 115 -2.04 20.23 -9.85
N ARG A 116 -1.16 19.44 -9.22
CA ARG A 116 -0.38 18.39 -9.88
C ARG A 116 -0.83 17.01 -9.45
N VAL A 117 -1.28 16.21 -10.42
CA VAL A 117 -1.81 14.87 -10.24
C VAL A 117 -0.88 13.87 -10.92
N VAL A 118 -0.42 12.87 -10.19
CA VAL A 118 0.24 11.70 -10.80
C VAL A 118 -0.81 10.63 -11.02
N LEU A 119 -0.92 10.16 -12.27
CA LEU A 119 -1.74 9.03 -12.64
C LEU A 119 -0.86 7.82 -12.91
N ASP A 120 -1.21 6.72 -12.26
CA ASP A 120 -0.51 5.46 -12.38
C ASP A 120 -1.41 4.40 -12.99
N ALA A 121 -1.14 4.03 -14.24
CA ALA A 121 -1.82 2.90 -14.87
C ALA A 121 -1.17 1.59 -14.39
N GLY A 122 -1.90 0.79 -13.59
CA GLY A 122 -1.43 -0.48 -13.05
C GLY A 122 -0.80 -1.41 -14.10
N HIS A 123 0.15 -2.24 -13.67
CA HIS A 123 0.85 -3.23 -14.51
C HIS A 123 1.57 -2.63 -15.75
N GLY A 124 1.81 -3.43 -16.79
CA GLY A 124 2.43 -3.02 -18.05
C GLY A 124 3.57 -3.93 -18.52
N GLY A 125 3.82 -3.94 -19.84
CA GLY A 125 4.85 -4.76 -20.46
C GLY A 125 4.62 -6.26 -20.22
N THR A 126 5.59 -6.91 -19.57
CA THR A 126 5.55 -8.34 -19.25
C THR A 126 4.62 -8.69 -18.09
N ASP A 127 4.11 -7.69 -17.36
CA ASP A 127 3.09 -7.86 -16.32
C ASP A 127 1.73 -7.52 -16.91
N PRO A 128 0.87 -8.51 -17.23
CA PRO A 128 -0.45 -8.25 -17.78
C PRO A 128 -1.47 -7.78 -16.73
N GLY A 129 -1.18 -7.95 -15.44
CA GLY A 129 -2.17 -7.91 -14.37
C GLY A 129 -3.23 -9.00 -14.54
N ALA A 130 -4.44 -8.75 -14.04
CA ALA A 130 -5.59 -9.60 -14.27
C ALA A 130 -5.88 -9.75 -15.77
N SER A 131 -6.40 -10.91 -16.17
CA SER A 131 -6.76 -11.19 -17.56
C SER A 131 -8.14 -11.82 -17.61
N SER A 132 -8.99 -11.33 -18.52
CA SER A 132 -10.30 -11.94 -18.75
C SER A 132 -10.19 -13.21 -19.58
N ILE A 133 -11.24 -14.04 -19.55
CA ILE A 133 -11.41 -15.21 -20.42
C ILE A 133 -11.35 -14.81 -21.92
N SER A 134 -11.68 -13.57 -22.24
CA SER A 134 -11.70 -13.01 -23.60
C SER A 134 -10.39 -12.31 -24.01
N ASN A 135 -9.28 -12.62 -23.32
CA ASN A 135 -7.91 -12.14 -23.57
C ASN A 135 -7.70 -10.61 -23.49
N VAL A 136 -8.52 -9.90 -22.71
CA VAL A 136 -8.22 -8.49 -22.38
C VAL A 136 -7.47 -8.44 -21.07
N SER A 137 -6.36 -7.72 -21.08
CA SER A 137 -5.48 -7.60 -19.92
C SER A 137 -5.74 -6.31 -19.16
N GLU A 138 -5.58 -6.37 -17.85
CA GLU A 138 -5.70 -5.22 -16.95
C GLU A 138 -4.80 -4.07 -17.40
N LYS A 139 -3.55 -4.36 -17.78
CA LYS A 139 -2.61 -3.34 -18.26
C LYS A 139 -3.10 -2.51 -19.44
N GLU A 140 -3.94 -3.08 -20.31
CA GLU A 140 -4.51 -2.38 -21.48
C GLU A 140 -5.66 -1.49 -21.04
N ILE A 141 -6.52 -2.00 -20.16
CA ILE A 141 -7.67 -1.27 -19.61
C ILE A 141 -7.20 -0.09 -18.77
N THR A 142 -6.26 -0.31 -17.84
CA THR A 142 -5.75 0.75 -16.96
C THR A 142 -5.06 1.85 -17.75
N LEU A 143 -4.33 1.52 -18.82
CA LEU A 143 -3.70 2.51 -19.70
C LEU A 143 -4.74 3.34 -20.48
N ASP A 144 -5.78 2.71 -21.01
CA ASP A 144 -6.83 3.44 -21.75
C ASP A 144 -7.63 4.37 -20.81
N ILE A 145 -7.97 3.90 -19.61
CA ILE A 145 -8.66 4.70 -18.59
C ILE A 145 -7.78 5.87 -18.12
N GLU A 146 -6.50 5.61 -17.84
CA GLU A 146 -5.53 6.64 -17.45
C GLU A 146 -5.45 7.76 -18.50
N LYS A 147 -5.32 7.41 -19.79
CA LYS A 147 -5.24 8.40 -20.87
C LYS A 147 -6.48 9.28 -20.95
N ARG A 148 -7.67 8.68 -20.80
CA ARG A 148 -8.95 9.40 -20.79
C ARG A 148 -9.04 10.33 -19.59
N LEU A 149 -8.71 9.83 -18.41
CA LEU A 149 -8.71 10.62 -17.17
C LEU A 149 -7.71 11.78 -17.26
N GLY A 150 -6.50 11.50 -17.76
CA GLY A 150 -5.46 12.50 -17.95
C GLY A 150 -5.87 13.59 -18.94
N ALA A 151 -6.60 13.25 -20.00
CA ALA A 151 -7.16 14.24 -20.92
C ALA A 151 -8.19 15.15 -20.22
N LEU A 152 -9.13 14.57 -19.46
CA LEU A 152 -10.14 15.31 -18.70
C LEU A 152 -9.50 16.26 -17.67
N LEU A 153 -8.54 15.77 -16.90
CA LEU A 153 -7.83 16.56 -15.90
C LEU A 153 -7.05 17.72 -16.54
N ARG A 154 -6.30 17.48 -17.62
CA ARG A 154 -5.56 18.54 -18.33
C ARG A 154 -6.49 19.61 -18.89
N GLN A 155 -7.63 19.22 -19.45
CA GLN A 155 -8.64 20.16 -19.95
C GLN A 155 -9.23 21.06 -18.86
N ASN A 156 -9.15 20.63 -17.59
CA ASN A 156 -9.67 21.36 -16.44
C ASN A 156 -8.55 21.97 -15.57
N GLY A 157 -7.36 22.21 -16.15
CA GLY A 157 -6.30 23.01 -15.54
C GLY A 157 -5.36 22.27 -14.59
N PHE A 158 -5.49 20.94 -14.46
CA PHE A 158 -4.54 20.13 -13.69
C PHE A 158 -3.28 19.83 -14.50
N GLU A 159 -2.12 19.85 -13.84
CA GLU A 159 -0.88 19.29 -14.37
C GLU A 159 -0.89 17.77 -14.15
N VAL A 160 -0.84 16.98 -15.22
CA VAL A 160 -0.95 15.52 -15.14
C VAL A 160 0.36 14.85 -15.56
N ILE A 161 0.87 14.01 -14.67
CA ILE A 161 2.08 13.22 -14.88
C ILE A 161 1.71 11.74 -14.88
N SER A 162 1.94 11.07 -16.00
CA SER A 162 1.64 9.63 -16.16
C SER A 162 2.87 8.79 -15.82
N THR A 163 2.72 7.71 -15.05
CA THR A 163 3.87 6.79 -14.77
C THR A 163 4.33 6.05 -16.03
N ARG A 164 3.40 5.78 -16.97
CA ARG A 164 3.68 5.23 -18.30
C ARG A 164 2.70 5.79 -19.34
N GLU A 165 3.19 5.96 -20.56
CA GLU A 165 2.39 6.46 -21.71
C GLU A 165 2.08 5.36 -22.73
N ASN A 166 2.78 4.23 -22.63
CA ASN A 166 2.69 3.06 -23.50
C ASN A 166 2.75 1.76 -22.69
N ASP A 167 2.68 0.62 -23.38
CA ASP A 167 2.72 -0.70 -22.76
C ASP A 167 4.16 -1.07 -22.35
N ARG A 168 4.61 -0.49 -21.23
CA ARG A 168 5.92 -0.75 -20.62
C ARG A 168 5.76 -1.11 -19.15
N LEU A 169 6.58 -2.04 -18.68
CA LEU A 169 6.67 -2.36 -17.26
C LEU A 169 7.40 -1.24 -16.53
N ILE A 170 6.73 -0.61 -15.55
CA ILE A 170 7.36 0.32 -14.61
C ILE A 170 7.38 -0.32 -13.22
N PRO A 171 8.56 -0.57 -12.61
CA PRO A 171 8.65 -1.11 -11.26
C PRO A 171 7.95 -0.22 -10.23
N LEU A 172 7.33 -0.79 -9.19
CA LEU A 172 6.63 -0.01 -8.16
C LEU A 172 7.52 1.06 -7.50
N ARG A 173 8.80 0.73 -7.28
CA ARG A 173 9.81 1.69 -6.79
C ARG A 173 9.97 2.91 -7.71
N GLU A 174 9.95 2.69 -9.02
CA GLU A 174 10.11 3.76 -10.00
C GLU A 174 8.85 4.62 -10.10
N ARG A 175 7.65 4.01 -9.99
CA ARG A 175 6.37 4.75 -9.90
C ARG A 175 6.39 5.72 -8.72
N ALA A 176 6.77 5.23 -7.54
CA ALA A 176 6.90 6.05 -6.34
C ALA A 176 7.98 7.13 -6.47
N ARG A 177 9.15 6.80 -7.04
CA ARG A 177 10.24 7.76 -7.28
C ARG A 177 9.79 8.90 -8.18
N LEU A 178 9.07 8.59 -9.25
CA LEU A 178 8.51 9.58 -10.18
C LEU A 178 7.47 10.46 -9.48
N ALA A 179 6.55 9.87 -8.72
CA ALA A 179 5.54 10.61 -7.97
C ALA A 179 6.18 11.59 -6.97
N ASN A 180 7.08 11.10 -6.11
CA ASN A 180 7.74 11.90 -5.09
C ASN A 180 8.64 12.98 -5.70
N GLY A 181 9.42 12.64 -6.73
CA GLY A 181 10.32 13.58 -7.40
C GLY A 181 9.60 14.67 -8.19
N SER A 182 8.32 14.47 -8.51
CA SER A 182 7.51 15.47 -9.20
C SER A 182 6.87 16.52 -8.28
N HIS A 183 6.98 16.36 -6.95
CA HIS A 183 6.26 17.20 -5.98
C HIS A 183 4.76 17.28 -6.31
N SER A 184 4.13 16.16 -6.66
CA SER A 184 2.70 16.10 -6.95
C SER A 184 1.86 16.23 -5.69
N ASP A 185 0.68 16.83 -5.83
CA ASP A 185 -0.26 17.05 -4.73
C ASP A 185 -1.04 15.77 -4.39
N ILE A 186 -1.33 14.94 -5.39
CA ILE A 186 -2.00 13.63 -5.20
C ILE A 186 -1.45 12.56 -6.15
N PHE A 187 -1.60 11.30 -5.74
CA PHE A 187 -1.28 10.11 -6.53
C PHE A 187 -2.50 9.20 -6.66
N VAL A 188 -2.85 8.80 -7.89
CA VAL A 188 -3.98 7.91 -8.19
C VAL A 188 -3.49 6.74 -9.00
N SER A 189 -3.51 5.54 -8.42
CA SER A 189 -3.25 4.29 -9.12
C SER A 189 -4.56 3.63 -9.55
N ILE A 190 -4.65 3.25 -10.82
CA ILE A 190 -5.85 2.69 -11.46
C ILE A 190 -5.58 1.21 -11.73
N HIS A 191 -6.45 0.36 -11.18
CA HIS A 191 -6.39 -1.09 -11.26
C HIS A 191 -7.77 -1.68 -11.60
N VAL A 192 -7.79 -2.95 -11.96
CA VAL A 192 -9.01 -3.72 -12.18
C VAL A 192 -8.94 -5.04 -11.43
N ASN A 193 -9.93 -5.27 -10.56
CA ASN A 193 -9.94 -6.38 -9.64
C ASN A 193 -9.92 -7.74 -10.34
N SER A 194 -9.41 -8.74 -9.62
CA SER A 194 -9.59 -10.16 -9.93
C SER A 194 -9.87 -10.93 -8.65
N ILE A 195 -11.15 -11.17 -8.38
CA ILE A 195 -11.61 -11.79 -7.14
C ILE A 195 -12.16 -13.19 -7.45
N PRO A 196 -11.79 -14.23 -6.68
CA PRO A 196 -12.20 -15.61 -6.95
C PRO A 196 -13.67 -15.87 -6.60
N HIS A 197 -14.61 -15.21 -7.29
CA HIS A 197 -16.02 -15.56 -7.42
C HIS A 197 -16.58 -14.79 -8.64
N PRO A 198 -17.15 -15.48 -9.65
CA PRO A 198 -17.59 -14.85 -10.89
C PRO A 198 -18.74 -13.85 -10.68
N ASP A 199 -19.50 -13.97 -9.59
CA ASP A 199 -20.60 -13.05 -9.26
C ASP A 199 -20.14 -11.73 -8.63
N ASN A 200 -18.87 -11.62 -8.25
CA ASN A 200 -18.34 -10.40 -7.63
C ASN A 200 -18.16 -9.31 -8.69
N HIS A 201 -18.98 -8.27 -8.60
CA HIS A 201 -18.92 -7.11 -9.47
C HIS A 201 -19.10 -5.83 -8.65
N GLY A 202 -18.18 -4.89 -8.77
CA GLY A 202 -18.13 -3.73 -7.90
C GLY A 202 -16.85 -2.92 -8.00
N VAL A 203 -16.92 -1.70 -7.46
CA VAL A 203 -15.80 -0.76 -7.35
C VAL A 203 -15.40 -0.56 -5.90
N GLU A 204 -14.11 -0.37 -5.67
CA GLU A 204 -13.53 -0.06 -4.36
C GLU A 204 -12.32 0.86 -4.47
N THR A 205 -12.04 1.60 -3.40
CA THR A 205 -10.91 2.51 -3.36
C THR A 205 -10.10 2.29 -2.09
N TYR A 206 -8.79 2.12 -2.24
CA TYR A 206 -7.86 1.84 -1.17
C TYR A 206 -6.99 3.05 -0.82
N TYR A 207 -6.67 3.19 0.46
CA TYR A 207 -5.65 4.10 0.97
C TYR A 207 -4.71 3.39 1.95
N LEU A 208 -3.58 4.02 2.26
CA LEU A 208 -2.58 3.42 3.15
C LEU A 208 -3.14 3.15 4.56
N GLY A 209 -3.00 1.91 5.02
CA GLY A 209 -3.13 1.56 6.43
C GLY A 209 -3.14 0.06 6.69
N PRO A 210 -3.10 -0.35 7.98
CA PRO A 210 -3.20 -1.74 8.34
C PRO A 210 -4.60 -2.29 8.05
N THR A 211 -4.66 -3.59 7.76
CA THR A 211 -5.88 -4.37 7.60
C THR A 211 -5.76 -5.69 8.35
N ASN A 212 -6.89 -6.17 8.87
CA ASN A 212 -7.00 -7.50 9.46
C ASN A 212 -7.71 -8.47 8.52
N ASP A 213 -8.06 -8.03 7.31
CA ASP A 213 -8.71 -8.84 6.30
C ASP A 213 -7.65 -9.69 5.56
N PRO A 214 -7.72 -11.03 5.67
CA PRO A 214 -6.75 -11.91 5.01
C PRO A 214 -6.85 -11.85 3.48
N THR A 215 -8.01 -11.51 2.92
CA THR A 215 -8.20 -11.38 1.47
C THR A 215 -7.47 -10.14 0.96
N LEU A 216 -7.64 -9.00 1.63
CA LEU A 216 -6.92 -7.75 1.31
C LEU A 216 -5.42 -7.88 1.56
N THR A 217 -5.03 -8.63 2.57
CA THR A 217 -3.61 -8.94 2.83
C THR A 217 -3.01 -9.72 1.67
N LYS A 218 -3.73 -10.71 1.15
CA LYS A 218 -3.30 -11.50 -0.01
C LYS A 218 -3.28 -10.66 -1.29
N LEU A 219 -4.30 -9.84 -1.54
CA LEU A 219 -4.36 -8.93 -2.69
C LEU A 219 -3.17 -7.97 -2.67
N ALA A 220 -2.95 -7.28 -1.55
CA ALA A 220 -1.79 -6.42 -1.38
C ALA A 220 -0.47 -7.17 -1.56
N ALA A 221 -0.36 -8.41 -1.06
CA ALA A 221 0.85 -9.22 -1.26
C ALA A 221 1.10 -9.55 -2.74
N THR A 222 0.05 -9.87 -3.51
CA THR A 222 0.13 -10.13 -4.95
C THR A 222 0.61 -8.90 -5.71
N GLU A 223 -0.01 -7.74 -5.47
CA GLU A 223 0.39 -6.46 -6.10
C GLU A 223 1.83 -6.06 -5.73
N ASN A 224 2.28 -6.45 -4.54
CA ASN A 224 3.60 -6.12 -4.03
C ASN A 224 4.74 -7.05 -4.51
N LEU A 225 4.44 -8.14 -5.23
CA LEU A 225 5.40 -9.20 -5.59
C LEU A 225 6.64 -8.66 -6.32
N THR A 226 6.46 -7.68 -7.19
CA THR A 226 7.52 -7.11 -8.05
C THR A 226 7.99 -5.75 -7.56
N SER A 227 7.76 -5.42 -6.27
CA SER A 227 7.99 -4.08 -5.75
C SER A 227 9.43 -3.60 -5.75
N GLY A 228 10.41 -4.52 -5.69
CA GLY A 228 11.83 -4.19 -5.63
C GLY A 228 12.29 -3.55 -4.32
N TYR A 229 11.44 -3.55 -3.28
CA TYR A 229 11.78 -3.03 -1.94
C TYR A 229 12.25 -4.13 -0.98
N ALA A 230 13.31 -3.85 -0.21
CA ALA A 230 13.74 -4.72 0.87
C ALA A 230 12.98 -4.42 2.17
N LEU A 231 12.95 -5.37 3.10
CA LEU A 231 12.30 -5.20 4.41
C LEU A 231 12.89 -4.03 5.22
N ALA A 232 14.19 -3.74 5.04
CA ALA A 232 14.84 -2.59 5.67
C ALA A 232 14.33 -1.25 5.09
N ASP A 233 14.03 -1.21 3.78
CA ASP A 233 13.47 -0.02 3.14
C ASP A 233 12.06 0.25 3.67
N LEU A 234 11.24 -0.80 3.85
CA LEU A 234 9.89 -0.69 4.39
C LEU A 234 9.88 -0.05 5.80
N ARG A 235 10.83 -0.41 6.66
CA ARG A 235 10.94 0.19 8.01
C ARG A 235 11.17 1.69 7.93
N LYS A 236 12.05 2.16 7.05
CA LYS A 236 12.31 3.59 6.85
C LYS A 236 11.09 4.33 6.30
N LEU A 237 10.34 3.71 5.39
CA LEU A 237 9.10 4.30 4.83
C LEU A 237 8.02 4.50 5.89
N LEU A 238 7.96 3.63 6.90
CA LEU A 238 6.95 3.68 7.97
C LEU A 238 7.31 4.62 9.13
N ASP A 239 8.56 5.10 9.22
CA ASP A 239 9.03 6.00 10.28
C ASP A 239 8.65 7.48 10.04
N GLY A 240 8.04 7.80 8.89
CA GLY A 240 7.59 9.15 8.55
C GLY A 240 6.42 9.63 9.43
N VAL A 241 6.69 10.60 10.30
CA VAL A 241 5.74 11.27 11.22
C VAL A 241 4.60 12.03 10.50
N TYR A 242 4.59 12.06 9.16
CA TYR A 242 3.49 12.56 8.34
C TYR A 242 2.41 11.52 7.97
N ALA A 243 2.50 10.30 8.51
CA ALA A 243 1.57 9.21 8.19
C ALA A 243 0.10 9.55 8.51
N ASP A 244 -0.19 10.30 9.58
CA ASP A 244 -1.57 10.52 10.02
C ASP A 244 -2.30 11.54 9.12
N VAL A 245 -1.70 12.71 8.83
CA VAL A 245 -2.31 13.72 7.92
C VAL A 245 -2.42 13.17 6.49
N ARG A 246 -1.37 12.49 6.00
CA ARG A 246 -1.39 11.85 4.68
C ARG A 246 -2.51 10.82 4.59
N ARG A 247 -2.70 10.04 5.65
CA ARG A 247 -3.76 9.02 5.72
C ARG A 247 -5.15 9.64 5.74
N ASP A 248 -5.36 10.70 6.50
CA ASP A 248 -6.66 11.39 6.57
C ASP A 248 -7.03 12.03 5.21
N GLU A 249 -6.08 12.70 4.56
CA GLU A 249 -6.28 13.25 3.22
C GLU A 249 -6.49 12.15 2.16
N SER A 250 -5.74 11.04 2.25
CA SER A 250 -5.95 9.89 1.37
C SER A 250 -7.33 9.27 1.56
N GLN A 251 -7.85 9.25 2.80
CA GLN A 251 -9.20 8.77 3.09
C GLN A 251 -10.27 9.71 2.51
N ARG A 252 -10.08 11.03 2.58
CA ARG A 252 -11.00 12.02 1.97
C ARG A 252 -11.01 11.89 0.45
N LEU A 253 -9.84 11.81 -0.16
CA LEU A 253 -9.69 11.57 -1.60
C LEU A 253 -10.37 10.26 -2.01
N ALA A 254 -10.10 9.17 -1.29
CA ALA A 254 -10.71 7.87 -1.56
C ALA A 254 -12.25 7.91 -1.45
N SER A 255 -12.78 8.62 -0.46
CA SER A 255 -14.24 8.76 -0.28
C SER A 255 -14.89 9.55 -1.41
N ALA A 256 -14.26 10.65 -1.87
CA ALA A 256 -14.76 11.43 -2.99
C ALA A 256 -14.75 10.63 -4.31
N VAL A 257 -13.66 9.89 -4.56
CA VAL A 257 -13.51 9.04 -5.74
C VAL A 257 -14.49 7.86 -5.71
N GLN A 258 -14.58 7.14 -4.59
CA GLN A 258 -15.49 6.00 -4.45
C GLN A 258 -16.96 6.41 -4.66
N LEU A 259 -17.36 7.55 -4.09
CA LEU A 259 -18.72 8.07 -4.24
C LEU A 259 -19.05 8.30 -5.72
N GLN A 260 -18.15 8.97 -6.44
CA GLN A 260 -18.36 9.32 -7.85
C GLN A 260 -18.27 8.11 -8.78
N LEU A 261 -17.35 7.16 -8.52
CA LEU A 261 -17.30 5.87 -9.22
C LEU A 261 -18.64 5.15 -9.12
N PHE A 262 -19.13 4.93 -7.91
CA PHE A 262 -20.38 4.21 -7.71
C PHE A 262 -21.58 4.97 -8.29
N SER A 263 -21.72 6.27 -8.02
CA SER A 263 -22.89 7.03 -8.50
C SER A 263 -22.89 7.22 -10.02
N GLY A 264 -21.72 7.36 -10.63
CA GLY A 264 -21.55 7.57 -12.07
C GLY A 264 -21.77 6.29 -12.89
N LEU A 265 -21.42 5.13 -12.35
CA LEU A 265 -21.46 3.86 -13.09
C LEU A 265 -22.75 3.07 -12.88
N ARG A 266 -23.42 3.18 -11.71
CA ARG A 266 -24.65 2.41 -11.40
C ARG A 266 -25.82 2.61 -12.37
N GLY A 267 -25.82 3.72 -13.11
CA GLY A 267 -26.85 4.00 -14.12
C GLY A 267 -26.68 3.17 -15.41
N VAL A 268 -25.45 2.72 -15.67
CA VAL A 268 -25.08 1.91 -16.85
C VAL A 268 -24.87 0.46 -16.47
N ASP A 269 -24.44 0.19 -15.24
CA ASP A 269 -24.45 -1.14 -14.65
C ASP A 269 -25.38 -1.20 -13.42
N PRO A 270 -26.65 -1.60 -13.59
CA PRO A 270 -27.59 -1.74 -12.49
C PRO A 270 -27.21 -2.79 -11.44
N GLY A 271 -26.28 -3.70 -11.75
CA GLY A 271 -25.79 -4.69 -10.80
C GLY A 271 -24.71 -4.16 -9.86
N LEU A 272 -23.95 -3.15 -10.32
CA LEU A 272 -22.72 -2.67 -9.68
C LEU A 272 -22.85 -2.55 -8.16
N GLU A 273 -21.96 -3.21 -7.42
CA GLU A 273 -21.88 -3.07 -5.97
C GLU A 273 -20.93 -1.95 -5.54
N ASN A 274 -21.24 -1.33 -4.40
CA ASN A 274 -20.36 -0.39 -3.74
C ASN A 274 -19.56 -1.11 -2.64
N TRP A 275 -18.33 -1.54 -2.94
CA TRP A 275 -17.47 -2.18 -1.94
C TRP A 275 -16.75 -1.18 -1.02
N GLY A 276 -16.92 0.12 -1.28
CA GLY A 276 -16.56 1.19 -0.36
C GLY A 276 -15.06 1.52 -0.33
N VAL A 277 -14.69 2.26 0.70
CA VAL A 277 -13.31 2.70 0.94
C VAL A 277 -12.62 1.76 1.92
N LYS A 278 -11.44 1.26 1.56
CA LYS A 278 -10.71 0.25 2.31
C LYS A 278 -9.26 0.68 2.60
N ARG A 279 -8.64 0.02 3.58
CA ARG A 279 -7.20 0.21 3.88
C ARG A 279 -6.43 -1.04 3.54
N ALA A 280 -5.27 -0.89 2.95
CA ALA A 280 -4.36 -1.99 2.71
C ALA A 280 -2.90 -1.51 2.54
N PRO A 281 -1.91 -2.38 2.85
CA PRO A 281 -0.49 -2.03 2.76
C PRO A 281 0.09 -2.23 1.35
N PHE A 282 -0.51 -1.61 0.33
CA PHE A 282 0.05 -1.59 -1.02
C PHE A 282 1.34 -0.77 -1.04
N ILE A 283 2.45 -1.35 -1.51
CA ILE A 283 3.78 -0.70 -1.47
C ILE A 283 3.79 0.59 -2.26
N VAL A 284 3.02 0.68 -3.35
CA VAL A 284 2.89 1.92 -4.11
C VAL A 284 2.33 3.07 -3.23
N LEU A 285 1.37 2.79 -2.35
CA LEU A 285 0.80 3.77 -1.41
C LEU A 285 1.70 4.01 -0.19
N VAL A 286 2.46 3.00 0.23
CA VAL A 286 3.44 3.12 1.33
C VAL A 286 4.59 4.04 0.91
N ALA A 287 5.07 3.90 -0.33
CA ALA A 287 6.26 4.55 -0.84
C ALA A 287 6.03 5.97 -1.37
N THR A 288 4.79 6.38 -1.59
CA THR A 288 4.43 7.74 -2.00
C THR A 288 4.27 8.68 -0.80
N GLU A 289 4.74 9.92 -0.94
CA GLU A 289 4.77 10.90 0.16
C GLU A 289 3.55 11.82 0.23
N MET A 290 2.76 11.91 -0.85
CA MET A 290 1.52 12.69 -0.93
C MET A 290 0.27 11.83 -0.61
N PRO A 291 -0.93 12.43 -0.45
CA PRO A 291 -2.19 11.69 -0.42
C PRO A 291 -2.31 10.77 -1.63
N ALA A 292 -2.57 9.49 -1.38
CA ALA A 292 -2.46 8.44 -2.39
C ALA A 292 -3.59 7.42 -2.27
N ILE A 293 -4.18 7.06 -3.41
CA ILE A 293 -5.22 6.03 -3.50
C ILE A 293 -4.90 4.99 -4.58
N LEU A 294 -5.45 3.79 -4.42
CA LEU A 294 -5.56 2.76 -5.45
C LEU A 294 -7.05 2.50 -5.70
N ALA A 295 -7.54 2.78 -6.90
CA ALA A 295 -8.94 2.60 -7.27
C ALA A 295 -9.10 1.36 -8.15
N GLU A 296 -9.86 0.39 -7.65
CA GLU A 296 -10.32 -0.77 -8.41
C GLU A 296 -11.63 -0.40 -9.11
N VAL A 297 -11.57 -0.22 -10.43
CA VAL A 297 -12.67 0.38 -11.21
C VAL A 297 -13.60 -0.63 -11.86
N GLY A 298 -13.44 -1.91 -11.51
CA GLY A 298 -14.25 -3.03 -11.97
C GLY A 298 -13.55 -4.35 -11.66
N CYS A 299 -14.10 -5.48 -12.11
CA CYS A 299 -13.65 -6.83 -11.77
C CYS A 299 -13.55 -7.73 -13.03
N LEU A 300 -12.33 -8.07 -13.47
CA LEU A 300 -12.08 -8.86 -14.69
C LEU A 300 -12.46 -10.33 -14.58
N SER A 301 -12.59 -10.86 -13.37
CA SER A 301 -13.08 -12.22 -13.11
C SER A 301 -14.59 -12.35 -13.24
N ASN A 302 -15.32 -11.24 -13.32
CA ASN A 302 -16.75 -11.22 -13.65
C ASN A 302 -16.92 -11.02 -15.17
N GLU A 303 -17.63 -11.94 -15.83
CA GLU A 303 -17.75 -11.94 -17.29
C GLU A 303 -18.50 -10.72 -17.84
N ARG A 304 -19.52 -10.25 -17.12
CA ARG A 304 -20.30 -9.08 -17.51
C ARG A 304 -19.46 -7.80 -17.44
N GLU A 305 -18.73 -7.62 -16.34
CA GLU A 305 -17.80 -6.51 -16.19
C GLU A 305 -16.66 -6.56 -17.20
N ALA A 306 -16.09 -7.74 -17.44
CA ALA A 306 -15.07 -7.91 -18.46
C ALA A 306 -15.58 -7.49 -19.85
N GLU A 307 -16.83 -7.81 -20.20
CA GLU A 307 -17.43 -7.37 -21.47
C GLU A 307 -17.67 -5.85 -21.51
N MET A 308 -18.16 -5.26 -20.43
CA MET A 308 -18.31 -3.80 -20.34
C MET A 308 -16.96 -3.08 -20.46
N LEU A 309 -15.92 -3.58 -19.78
CA LEU A 309 -14.57 -3.01 -19.82
C LEU A 309 -13.91 -3.07 -21.20
N ARG A 310 -14.41 -3.92 -22.13
CA ARG A 310 -14.02 -3.89 -23.56
C ARG A 310 -14.56 -2.66 -24.29
N SER A 311 -15.68 -2.10 -23.83
CA SER A 311 -16.28 -0.92 -24.42
C SER A 311 -15.50 0.35 -24.09
N GLY A 312 -15.05 1.06 -25.12
CA GLY A 312 -14.45 2.39 -24.95
C GLY A 312 -15.41 3.40 -24.32
N ALA A 313 -16.73 3.24 -24.52
CA ALA A 313 -17.72 4.10 -23.90
C ALA A 313 -17.81 3.89 -22.38
N TYR A 314 -17.74 2.63 -21.92
CA TYR A 314 -17.73 2.32 -20.49
C TYR A 314 -16.44 2.80 -19.83
N ARG A 315 -15.28 2.58 -20.46
CA ARG A 315 -13.99 3.14 -19.98
C ARG A 315 -13.99 4.67 -19.93
N GLN A 316 -14.71 5.34 -20.84
CA GLN A 316 -14.91 6.79 -20.77
C GLN A 316 -15.77 7.21 -19.57
N GLN A 317 -16.80 6.45 -19.21
CA GLN A 317 -17.62 6.73 -18.03
C GLN A 317 -16.83 6.54 -16.74
N ILE A 318 -15.98 5.49 -16.67
CA ILE A 318 -15.06 5.30 -15.54
C ILE A 318 -14.14 6.52 -15.41
N ALA A 319 -13.50 6.95 -16.50
CA ALA A 319 -12.64 8.12 -16.49
C ALA A 319 -13.37 9.40 -16.05
N GLN A 320 -14.62 9.58 -16.47
CA GLN A 320 -15.46 10.73 -16.05
C GLN A 320 -15.77 10.68 -14.55
N ALA A 321 -16.08 9.50 -14.02
CA ALA A 321 -16.37 9.31 -12.60
C ALA A 321 -15.13 9.54 -11.72
N LEU A 322 -13.96 9.04 -12.13
CA LEU A 322 -12.68 9.34 -11.49
C LEU A 322 -12.39 10.84 -11.51
N PHE A 323 -12.58 11.51 -12.66
CA PHE A 323 -12.41 12.95 -12.79
C PHE A 323 -13.30 13.73 -11.83
N HIS A 324 -14.61 13.41 -11.77
CA HIS A 324 -15.53 14.07 -10.84
C HIS A 324 -15.12 13.86 -9.38
N GLY A 325 -14.60 12.68 -9.03
CA GLY A 325 -14.10 12.39 -7.68
C GLY A 325 -12.89 13.25 -7.31
N ILE A 326 -11.89 13.30 -8.19
CA ILE A 326 -10.68 14.12 -8.00
C ILE A 326 -11.03 15.60 -7.96
N HIS A 327 -11.88 16.07 -8.87
CA HIS A 327 -12.32 17.46 -8.92
C HIS A 327 -13.11 17.84 -7.65
N ALA A 328 -13.99 16.97 -7.15
CA ALA A 328 -14.73 17.21 -5.92
C ALA A 328 -13.80 17.30 -4.70
N TYR A 329 -12.78 16.44 -4.62
CA TYR A 329 -11.75 16.52 -3.59
C TYR A 329 -10.96 17.85 -3.68
N ALA A 330 -10.48 18.20 -4.87
CA ALA A 330 -9.74 19.45 -5.09
C ALA A 330 -10.57 20.70 -4.72
N SER A 331 -11.82 20.76 -5.16
CA SER A 331 -12.72 21.90 -4.89
C SER A 331 -13.07 22.03 -3.41
N ALA A 332 -13.14 20.93 -2.65
CA ALA A 332 -13.37 20.97 -1.21
C ALA A 332 -12.18 21.59 -0.45
N ASN A 333 -10.97 21.48 -1.00
CA ASN A 333 -9.76 22.12 -0.45
C ASN A 333 -9.65 23.61 -0.82
N ASP A 334 -10.34 24.04 -1.88
CA ASP A 334 -10.38 25.44 -2.35
C ASP A 334 -11.49 26.28 -1.69
N ALA A 335 -12.49 25.64 -1.06
CA ALA A 335 -13.65 26.34 -0.51
C ALA A 335 -13.27 27.19 0.73
N PRO A 336 -13.69 28.48 0.80
CA PRO A 336 -13.48 29.30 1.99
C PRO A 336 -14.22 28.67 3.18
N GLN A 337 -13.45 28.33 4.22
CA GLN A 337 -13.93 27.75 5.46
C GLN A 337 -15.04 28.66 6.03
N LYS A 338 -16.29 28.19 6.06
CA LYS A 338 -17.34 28.86 6.83
C LYS A 338 -16.90 28.85 8.29
N LYS A 339 -16.51 30.00 8.82
CA LYS A 339 -16.32 30.19 10.26
C LYS A 339 -17.64 29.81 10.94
N GLY A 340 -17.62 28.72 11.70
CA GLY A 340 -18.72 28.37 12.58
C GLY A 340 -18.95 29.55 13.55
N THR A 341 -20.17 30.06 13.53
CA THR A 341 -20.73 31.01 14.50
C THR A 341 -20.95 30.37 15.85
#